data_AF-A0A932D210-F1
#
_entry.id   AF-A0A932D210-F1
#
_cell.length_a   1.000
_cell.length_b   1.000
_cell.length_c   1.000
_cell.angle_alpha   90.00
_cell.angle_beta   90.00
_cell.angle_gamma   90.00
#
_symmetry.space_group_name_H-M   'P 1'
#
loop_
_entity.id
_entity.type
_entity.pdbx_description
1 polymer ?
#
loop_
_entity_poly.entity_id
_entity_poly.type
_entity_poly.pdbx_seq_one_letter_code
_entity_poly.pdbx_strand_id
1 'polypeptide(L)'
;MHRTQLYIDHELYRALAALAAARGETLSQVVRERLRRNLESERLVDPVRAIEQATGLWADRRDLPDTESYVRRLRADSHRRRGGKAGTKGRRR
;
A
#
# COMPACT_ATOMS: atom_id res chain seq x y z
N MET A 1 -20.09 20.31 -4.21
CA MET A 1 -18.80 20.74 -3.61
C MET A 1 -19.08 21.17 -2.18
N HIS A 2 -18.23 20.82 -1.22
CA HIS A 2 -18.33 21.34 0.15
C HIS A 2 -17.48 22.60 0.27
N ARG A 3 -18.06 23.69 0.81
CA ARG A 3 -17.32 24.93 1.07
C ARG A 3 -16.65 24.82 2.43
N THR A 4 -15.32 24.82 2.43
CA THR A 4 -14.51 24.77 3.65
C THR A 4 -13.70 26.05 3.76
N GLN A 5 -13.68 26.64 4.95
CA GLN A 5 -12.78 27.75 5.28
C GLN A 5 -11.49 27.16 5.86
N LEU A 6 -10.35 27.50 5.27
CA LEU A 6 -9.03 27.04 5.70
C LEU A 6 -8.21 28.26 6.10
N TYR A 7 -7.69 28.26 7.31
CA TYR A 7 -6.69 29.23 7.72
C TYR A 7 -5.34 28.78 7.17
N ILE A 8 -4.69 29.66 6.41
CA ILE A 8 -3.33 29.48 5.89
C ILE A 8 -2.51 30.70 6.25
N ASP A 9 -1.22 30.52 6.44
CA ASP A 9 -0.33 31.64 6.68
C ASP A 9 -0.17 32.54 5.44
N HIS A 10 0.38 33.72 5.66
CA HIS A 10 0.53 34.75 4.64
C HIS A 10 1.45 34.32 3.49
N GLU A 11 2.52 33.57 3.79
CA GLU A 11 3.51 33.17 2.79
C GLU A 11 2.92 32.13 1.84
N LEU A 12 2.22 31.13 2.40
CA LEU A 12 1.52 30.11 1.65
C LEU A 12 0.42 30.73 0.78
N TYR A 13 -0.35 31.67 1.31
CA TYR A 13 -1.34 32.41 0.52
C TYR A 13 -0.69 33.12 -0.67
N ARG A 14 0.42 33.85 -0.45
CA ARG A 14 1.12 34.56 -1.53
C ARG A 14 1.65 33.60 -2.59
N ALA A 15 2.23 32.48 -2.20
CA ALA A 15 2.72 31.47 -3.13
C ALA A 15 1.60 30.89 -4.00
N LEU A 16 0.46 30.54 -3.39
CA LEU A 16 -0.70 30.02 -4.10
C LEU A 16 -1.34 31.06 -5.02
N ALA A 17 -1.42 32.31 -4.58
CA ALA A 17 -1.95 33.42 -5.38
C ALA A 17 -1.07 33.73 -6.59
N ALA A 18 0.26 33.77 -6.42
CA ALA A 18 1.20 33.94 -7.52
C ALA A 18 1.08 32.80 -8.55
N LEU A 19 0.95 31.56 -8.07
CA LEU A 19 0.75 30.40 -8.94
C LEU A 19 -0.57 30.46 -9.71
N ALA A 20 -1.65 30.88 -9.06
CA ALA A 20 -2.96 31.07 -9.69
C ALA A 20 -2.91 32.14 -10.79
N ALA A 21 -2.29 33.28 -10.50
CA ALA A 21 -2.10 34.36 -11.46
C ALA A 21 -1.28 33.90 -12.68
N ALA A 22 -0.18 33.17 -12.45
CA ALA A 22 0.67 32.66 -13.52
C ALA A 22 -0.06 31.66 -14.45
N ARG A 23 -1.11 30.99 -13.94
CA ARG A 23 -1.89 30.00 -14.69
C ARG A 23 -3.21 30.52 -15.26
N GLY A 24 -3.61 31.75 -14.90
CA GLY A 24 -4.94 32.26 -15.21
C GLY A 24 -6.07 31.48 -14.53
N GLU A 25 -5.79 30.84 -13.39
CA GLU A 25 -6.75 30.03 -12.64
C GLU A 25 -7.19 30.75 -11.35
N THR A 26 -8.30 30.30 -10.77
CA THR A 26 -8.70 30.79 -9.43
C THR A 26 -7.86 30.14 -8.33
N LEU A 27 -7.67 30.85 -7.22
CA LEU A 27 -6.97 30.33 -6.04
C LEU A 27 -7.58 28.99 -5.56
N SER A 28 -8.91 28.89 -5.56
CA SER A 28 -9.63 27.66 -5.20
C SER A 28 -9.35 26.49 -6.15
N GLN A 29 -9.14 26.73 -7.46
CA GLN A 29 -8.76 25.68 -8.40
C GLN A 29 -7.35 25.17 -8.08
N VAL A 30 -6.39 26.08 -7.91
CA VAL A 30 -5.01 25.73 -7.58
C VAL A 30 -4.93 24.95 -6.26
N VAL A 31 -5.62 25.42 -5.21
CA VAL A 31 -5.65 24.75 -3.90
C VAL A 31 -6.22 23.34 -4.02
N ARG A 32 -7.37 23.19 -4.68
CA ARG A 32 -7.99 21.86 -4.85
C ARG A 32 -7.11 20.92 -5.67
N GLU A 33 -6.49 21.40 -6.75
CA GLU A 33 -5.61 20.60 -7.60
C GLU A 33 -4.36 20.15 -6.85
N ARG A 34 -3.75 21.03 -6.04
CA ARG A 34 -2.58 20.70 -5.22
C ARG A 34 -2.92 19.71 -4.11
N LEU A 35 -4.01 19.93 -3.37
CA LEU A 35 -4.47 19.00 -2.34
C LEU A 35 -4.79 17.63 -2.94
N ARG A 36 -5.47 17.59 -4.09
CA ARG A 36 -5.79 16.35 -4.78
C ARG A 36 -4.54 15.57 -5.17
N ARG A 37 -3.58 16.23 -5.83
CA ARG A 37 -2.31 15.58 -6.22
C ARG A 37 -1.52 15.07 -5.02
N ASN A 38 -1.48 15.84 -3.94
CA ASN A 38 -0.77 15.46 -2.73
C ASN A 38 -1.42 14.21 -2.09
N LEU A 39 -2.74 14.21 -1.89
CA LEU A 39 -3.48 13.06 -1.36
C LEU A 39 -3.43 11.83 -2.28
N GLU A 40 -3.45 12.03 -3.60
CA GLU A 40 -3.26 10.94 -4.58
C GLU A 40 -1.84 10.37 -4.50
N SER A 41 -0.83 11.22 -4.29
CA SER A 41 0.56 10.79 -4.11
C SER A 41 0.74 10.00 -2.80
N GLU A 42 0.07 10.41 -1.71
CA GLU A 42 0.02 9.64 -0.46
C GLU A 42 -0.69 8.30 -0.65
N ARG A 43 -1.75 8.25 -1.46
CA ARG A 43 -2.51 7.02 -1.74
C ARG A 43 -1.72 5.99 -2.57
N LEU A 44 -0.74 6.42 -3.36
CA LEU A 44 0.19 5.53 -4.07
C LEU A 44 1.19 4.85 -3.12
N VAL A 45 1.31 5.33 -1.87
CA VAL A 45 2.17 4.76 -0.82
C VAL A 45 1.34 4.01 0.22
N ASP A 46 0.23 3.37 -0.19
CA ASP A 46 -0.30 2.25 0.58
C ASP A 46 0.39 0.97 0.08
N PRO A 47 1.51 0.54 0.70
CA PRO A 47 2.22 -0.65 0.27
C PRO A 47 1.32 -1.88 0.30
N VAL A 48 0.28 -1.91 1.14
CA VAL A 48 -0.69 -3.00 1.18
C VAL A 48 -1.50 -3.05 -0.11
N ARG A 49 -2.01 -1.91 -0.58
CA ARG A 49 -2.70 -1.84 -1.88
C ARG A 49 -1.79 -2.14 -3.06
N ALA A 50 -0.54 -1.70 -3.03
CA ALA A 50 0.43 -2.03 -4.07
C ALA A 50 0.69 -3.54 -4.15
N ILE A 51 0.81 -4.21 -2.99
CA ILE A 51 0.93 -5.68 -2.90
C ILE A 51 -0.34 -6.37 -3.40
N GLU A 52 -1.52 -5.89 -3.03
CA GLU A 52 -2.82 -6.42 -3.51
C GLU A 52 -3.00 -6.31 -5.03
N GLN A 53 -2.45 -5.26 -5.66
CA GLN A 53 -2.45 -5.15 -7.12
C GLN A 53 -1.39 -6.05 -7.78
N ALA A 54 -0.29 -6.31 -7.07
CA ALA A 54 0.80 -7.15 -7.55
C ALA A 54 0.53 -8.67 -7.44
N THR A 55 -0.40 -9.12 -6.60
CA THR A 55 -0.73 -10.55 -6.44
C THR A 55 -1.24 -11.20 -7.73
N GLY A 56 -1.93 -10.44 -8.59
CA GLY A 56 -2.39 -10.94 -9.90
C GLY A 56 -1.28 -11.13 -10.93
N LEU A 57 -0.19 -10.36 -10.83
CA LEU A 57 0.94 -10.40 -11.78
C LEU A 57 1.74 -11.71 -11.73
N TRP A 58 1.65 -12.46 -10.64
CA TRP A 58 2.39 -13.70 -10.41
C TRP A 58 1.51 -14.95 -10.55
N ALA A 59 0.19 -14.79 -10.80
CA ALA A 59 -0.77 -15.88 -10.84
C ALA A 59 -0.54 -16.86 -12.00
N ASP A 60 -0.06 -16.37 -13.16
CA ASP A 60 0.12 -17.17 -14.38
C ASP A 60 1.56 -17.70 -14.59
N ARG A 61 2.45 -17.47 -13.62
CA ARG A 61 3.84 -17.97 -13.70
C ARG A 61 3.89 -19.47 -13.44
N ARG A 62 4.11 -20.23 -14.52
CA ARG A 62 4.27 -21.69 -14.50
C ARG A 62 5.70 -22.16 -14.23
N ASP A 63 6.64 -21.22 -14.10
CA ASP A 63 8.05 -21.48 -13.87
C ASP A 63 8.43 -21.49 -12.38
N LEU A 64 7.50 -21.14 -11.48
CA LEU A 64 7.72 -21.25 -10.04
C LEU A 64 7.47 -22.69 -9.55
N PRO A 65 8.37 -23.25 -8.70
CA PRO A 65 8.13 -24.54 -8.08
C PRO A 65 6.93 -24.47 -7.12
N ASP A 66 6.25 -25.61 -6.93
CA ASP A 66 5.03 -25.71 -6.13
C ASP A 66 5.10 -24.93 -4.80
N THR A 67 4.23 -23.92 -4.71
CA THR A 67 4.17 -22.98 -3.59
C THR A 67 3.88 -23.70 -2.28
N GLU A 68 3.05 -24.75 -2.32
CA GLU A 68 2.71 -25.51 -1.13
C GLU A 68 3.94 -26.24 -0.58
N SER A 69 4.70 -26.92 -1.44
CA SER A 69 5.97 -27.57 -1.11
C SER A 69 7.00 -26.57 -0.56
N TYR A 70 7.09 -25.38 -1.15
CA TYR A 70 7.97 -24.32 -0.69
C TYR A 70 7.61 -23.82 0.72
N VAL A 71 6.33 -23.48 0.96
CA VAL A 71 5.87 -23.03 2.28
C VAL A 71 5.95 -24.17 3.31
N ARG A 72 5.69 -25.42 2.90
CA ARG A 72 5.81 -26.60 3.76
C ARG A 72 7.25 -26.83 4.22
N ARG A 73 8.25 -26.61 3.36
CA ARG A 73 9.67 -26.63 3.78
C ARG A 73 9.97 -25.54 4.80
N LEU A 74 9.55 -24.29 4.54
CA LEU A 74 9.74 -23.19 5.48
C LEU A 74 9.08 -23.46 6.84
N ARG A 75 7.89 -24.06 6.85
CA ARG A 75 7.20 -24.49 8.08
C ARG A 75 7.89 -25.68 8.73
N ALA A 76 8.34 -26.67 7.97
CA ALA A 76 9.05 -27.83 8.49
C ALA A 76 10.38 -27.42 9.14
N ASP A 77 11.11 -26.46 8.56
CA ASP A 77 12.32 -25.90 9.16
C ASP A 77 11.99 -25.10 10.43
N SER A 78 10.86 -24.41 10.44
CA SER A 78 10.34 -23.72 11.63
C SER A 78 9.83 -24.69 12.72
N HIS A 79 9.30 -25.86 12.35
CA HIS A 79 8.86 -26.91 13.26
C HIS A 79 10.03 -27.78 13.74
N ARG A 80 11.06 -28.00 12.93
CA ARG A 80 12.31 -28.65 13.34
C ARG A 80 12.99 -27.85 14.46
N ARG A 81 12.81 -26.53 14.46
CA ARG A 81 13.18 -25.64 15.58
C ARG A 81 12.28 -25.75 16.81
N ARG A 82 11.10 -26.38 16.74
CA ARG A 82 10.10 -26.44 17.82
C ARG A 82 9.71 -27.86 18.33
N GLY A 83 9.93 -28.94 17.56
CA GLY A 83 9.23 -30.23 17.72
C GLY A 83 10.03 -31.45 18.21
N GLY A 84 11.16 -31.31 18.89
CA GLY A 84 11.89 -32.45 19.49
C GLY A 84 11.19 -33.15 20.68
N LYS A 85 9.85 -33.12 20.80
CA LYS A 85 9.09 -33.68 21.93
C LYS A 85 7.77 -34.37 21.49
N ALA A 86 7.75 -35.71 21.55
CA ALA A 86 6.59 -36.64 21.65
C ALA A 86 5.57 -36.68 20.48
N GLY A 87 4.96 -37.80 20.09
CA GLY A 87 4.91 -39.15 20.63
C GLY A 87 3.60 -39.82 20.18
N THR A 88 3.72 -40.91 19.42
CA THR A 88 2.68 -41.70 18.74
C THR A 88 1.88 -42.63 19.67
N LYS A 89 0.55 -42.64 19.56
CA LYS A 89 -0.39 -43.76 19.87
C LYS A 89 -1.63 -43.55 19.00
N GLY A 90 -2.27 -44.52 18.35
CA GLY A 90 -2.15 -45.97 18.27
C GLY A 90 -3.45 -46.46 17.61
N ARG A 91 -3.41 -47.45 16.71
CA ARG A 91 -4.64 -48.04 16.14
C ARG A 91 -4.50 -49.57 16.10
N ARG A 92 -5.32 -50.23 16.92
CA ARG A 92 -5.82 -51.61 16.74
C ARG A 92 -6.50 -51.67 15.35
N ARG A 93 -6.49 -52.74 14.56
CA ARG A 93 -6.40 -54.18 14.80
C ARG A 93 -5.69 -54.80 13.60
#